data_AF-A0A534AAZ9-F1
#
_entry.id   AF-A0A534AAZ9-F1
#
_cell.length_a   1.000
_cell.length_b   1.000
_cell.length_c   1.000
_cell.angle_alpha   90.00
_cell.angle_beta   90.00
_cell.angle_gamma   90.00
#
_symmetry.space_group_name_H-M   'P 1'
#
loop_
_entity.id
_entity.type
_entity.pdbx_description
1 polymer ?
#
loop_
_entity_poly.entity_id
_entity_poly.type
_entity_poly.pdbx_seq_one_letter_code
_entity_poly.pdbx_strand_id
1 'polypeptide(L)'
;MLARFRDCCLPAYREWTPGDFIARLDTLAHTTLIAARYREFAAARAFPDWRGVYAELGIRLDGDSVRFDTQARDTTLRDAIMTAWRAR
;
A
#
# COMPACT_ATOMS: atom_id res chain seq x y z
N MET A 1 6.79 -5.21 -8.04
CA MET A 1 6.36 -6.41 -7.29
C MET A 1 4.95 -6.86 -7.67
N LEU A 2 3.90 -6.06 -7.43
CA LEU A 2 2.52 -6.46 -7.75
C LEU A 2 2.29 -6.81 -9.23
N ALA A 3 2.90 -6.07 -10.15
CA ALA A 3 2.90 -6.43 -11.58
C ALA A 3 3.53 -7.82 -11.83
N ARG A 4 4.69 -8.09 -11.21
CA ARG A 4 5.34 -9.41 -11.30
C ARG A 4 4.46 -10.53 -10.73
N PHE A 5 3.71 -10.26 -9.67
CA PHE A 5 2.74 -11.22 -9.12
C PHE A 5 1.62 -11.51 -10.12
N ARG A 6 1.02 -10.46 -10.68
CA ARG A 6 0.01 -10.59 -11.74
C ARG A 6 0.54 -11.46 -12.89
N ASP A 7 1.74 -11.17 -13.37
CA ASP A 7 2.29 -11.82 -14.56
C ASP A 7 2.68 -13.28 -14.30
N CYS A 8 3.12 -13.65 -13.08
CA CYS A 8 3.57 -15.02 -12.77
C CYS A 8 2.50 -15.97 -12.29
N CYS A 9 1.45 -15.41 -11.67
CA CYS A 9 0.69 -16.14 -10.68
C CYS A 9 -0.82 -15.93 -10.85
N LEU A 10 -1.22 -15.11 -11.83
CA LEU A 10 -2.58 -14.97 -12.32
C LEU A 10 -2.66 -15.37 -13.82
N PRO A 11 -3.79 -15.94 -14.27
CA PRO A 11 -4.96 -16.33 -13.46
C PRO A 11 -4.62 -17.47 -12.50
N ALA A 12 -5.15 -17.39 -11.28
CA ALA A 12 -4.92 -18.43 -10.28
C ALA A 12 -6.02 -19.49 -10.39
N TYR A 13 -5.63 -20.75 -10.58
CA TYR A 13 -6.55 -21.90 -10.52
C TYR A 13 -6.76 -22.41 -9.08
N ARG A 14 -6.26 -21.66 -8.09
CA ARG A 14 -6.41 -21.90 -6.65
C ARG A 14 -6.61 -20.57 -5.93
N GLU A 15 -7.26 -20.61 -4.77
CA GLU A 15 -7.34 -19.45 -3.89
C GLU A 15 -5.98 -19.18 -3.22
N TRP A 16 -5.67 -17.90 -3.01
CA TRP A 16 -4.49 -17.46 -2.27
C TRP A 16 -4.92 -17.04 -0.88
N THR A 17 -4.40 -17.71 0.15
CA THR A 17 -4.55 -17.20 1.51
C THR A 17 -3.75 -15.90 1.66
N PRO A 18 -4.11 -15.01 2.60
CA PRO A 18 -3.33 -13.81 2.87
C PRO A 18 -1.84 -14.10 3.14
N GLY A 19 -1.55 -15.17 3.88
CA GLY A 19 -0.18 -15.61 4.16
C GLY A 19 0.59 -16.02 2.91
N ASP A 20 -0.03 -16.84 2.06
CA ASP A 20 0.60 -17.31 0.81
C ASP A 20 0.88 -16.15 -0.15
N PHE A 21 -0.06 -15.21 -0.24
CA PHE A 21 0.09 -14.02 -1.07
C PHE A 21 1.30 -13.20 -0.61
N ILE A 22 1.38 -12.87 0.68
CA ILE A 22 2.49 -12.08 1.23
C ILE A 22 3.83 -12.81 1.07
N ALA A 23 3.88 -14.11 1.33
CA ALA A 23 5.10 -14.90 1.12
C ALA A 23 5.55 -14.88 -0.36
N ARG A 24 4.61 -14.92 -1.30
CA ARG A 24 4.92 -14.81 -2.73
C ARG A 24 5.44 -13.42 -3.12
N LEU A 25 4.89 -12.36 -2.53
CA LEU A 25 5.37 -11.00 -2.73
C LEU A 25 6.82 -10.82 -2.27
N ASP A 26 7.14 -11.32 -1.08
CA ASP A 26 8.51 -11.34 -0.54
C ASP A 26 9.47 -12.11 -1.47
N THR A 27 9.04 -13.26 -1.99
CA THR A 27 9.81 -14.04 -2.97
C THR A 27 10.10 -13.24 -4.25
N LEU A 28 9.08 -12.57 -4.79
CA LEU A 28 9.19 -11.76 -6.02
C LEU A 28 10.00 -10.48 -5.83
N ALA A 29 10.11 -9.98 -4.59
CA ALA A 29 10.86 -8.79 -4.23
C ALA A 29 12.25 -9.11 -3.66
N HIS A 30 12.59 -10.38 -3.44
CA HIS A 30 13.81 -10.82 -2.77
C HIS A 30 14.00 -10.16 -1.40
N THR A 31 12.92 -10.10 -0.61
CA THR A 31 12.91 -9.53 0.75
C THR A 31 12.09 -10.40 1.69
N THR A 32 12.19 -10.15 2.99
CA THR A 32 11.34 -10.74 4.04
C THR A 32 10.56 -9.67 4.81
N LEU A 33 10.71 -8.41 4.39
CA LEU A 33 10.16 -7.25 5.07
C LEU A 33 8.64 -7.27 5.07
N ILE A 34 8.01 -7.73 3.99
CA ILE A 34 6.56 -7.66 3.84
C ILE A 34 5.90 -8.66 4.76
N ALA A 35 6.39 -9.91 4.84
CA ALA A 35 5.89 -10.89 5.79
C ALA A 35 6.13 -10.47 7.24
N ALA A 36 7.27 -9.82 7.53
CA ALA A 36 7.53 -9.29 8.88
C ALA A 36 6.48 -8.23 9.27
N ARG A 37 6.23 -7.24 8.42
CA ARG A 37 5.23 -6.19 8.67
C ARG A 37 3.80 -6.73 8.66
N TYR A 38 3.49 -7.68 7.79
CA TYR A 38 2.19 -8.33 7.77
C TYR A 38 1.89 -9.01 9.11
N ARG A 39 2.84 -9.76 9.69
CA ARG A 39 2.64 -10.40 11.00
C ARG A 39 2.45 -9.39 12.12
N GLU A 40 3.24 -8.32 12.11
CA GLU A 40 3.13 -7.22 13.08
C GLU A 40 1.72 -6.61 13.06
N PHE A 41 1.23 -6.24 11.88
CA PHE A 41 -0.08 -5.58 11.75
C PHE A 41 -1.26 -6.54 11.84
N ALA A 42 -1.12 -7.81 11.44
CA ALA A 42 -2.17 -8.82 11.62
C ALA A 42 -2.44 -9.13 13.10
N ALA A 43 -1.43 -8.95 13.97
CA ALA A 43 -1.57 -9.08 15.41
C ALA A 43 -2.02 -7.78 16.10
N ALA A 44 -2.02 -6.65 15.41
CA ALA A 44 -2.37 -5.37 15.98
C ALA A 44 -3.88 -5.27 16.26
N ARG A 45 -4.23 -4.83 17.46
CA ARG A 45 -5.63 -4.62 17.88
C ARG A 45 -6.16 -3.24 17.54
N ALA A 46 -5.26 -2.31 17.22
CA ALA A 46 -5.58 -0.94 16.87
C ALA A 46 -4.92 -0.62 15.52
N PHE A 47 -5.63 0.17 14.72
CA PHE A 47 -5.07 0.69 13.48
C PHE A 47 -4.02 1.76 13.83
N PRO A 48 -2.85 1.77 13.15
CA PRO A 48 -1.81 2.76 13.42
C PRO A 48 -2.30 4.18 13.13
N ASP A 49 -1.75 5.16 13.85
CA ASP A 49 -2.04 6.57 13.59
C ASP A 49 -1.44 7.00 12.25
N TRP A 50 -2.30 7.16 11.25
CA TRP A 50 -1.94 7.53 9.88
C TRP A 50 -1.94 9.04 9.65
N ARG A 51 -2.39 9.85 10.63
CA ARG A 51 -2.59 11.30 10.44
C ARG A 51 -1.29 12.03 10.08
N GLY A 52 -0.16 11.59 10.64
CA GLY A 52 1.16 12.11 10.30
C GLY A 52 1.51 11.89 8.83
N VAL A 53 1.36 10.65 8.35
CA VAL A 53 1.62 10.28 6.95
C VAL A 53 0.69 11.06 6.01
N TYR A 54 -0.57 11.23 6.38
CA TYR A 54 -1.52 12.02 5.59
C TYR A 54 -1.10 13.48 5.53
N ALA A 55 -0.69 14.08 6.64
CA ALA A 55 -0.20 15.46 6.67
C ALA A 55 1.04 15.65 5.77
N GLU A 56 1.97 14.69 5.77
CA GLU A 56 3.16 14.71 4.90
C GLU A 56 2.80 14.65 3.42
N LEU A 57 1.81 13.83 3.05
CA LEU A 57 1.23 13.76 1.69
C LEU A 57 0.34 14.98 1.35
N GLY A 58 0.16 15.90 2.29
CA GLY A 58 -0.73 17.06 2.15
C GLY A 58 -2.21 16.69 2.15
N ILE A 59 -2.59 15.54 2.69
CA ILE A 59 -3.98 15.09 2.81
C ILE A 59 -4.53 15.56 4.14
N ARG A 60 -5.62 16.33 4.10
CA ARG A 60 -6.38 16.72 5.30
C ARG A 60 -7.81 16.23 5.15
N LEU A 61 -8.28 15.51 6.16
CA LEU A 61 -9.69 15.13 6.24
C LEU A 61 -10.49 16.29 6.86
N ASP A 62 -11.60 16.63 6.24
CA ASP A 62 -12.50 17.69 6.66
C ASP A 62 -13.94 17.18 6.56
N GLY A 63 -14.37 16.49 7.61
CA GLY A 63 -15.61 15.72 7.61
C GLY A 63 -15.59 14.66 6.51
N ASP A 64 -16.55 14.75 5.60
CA ASP A 64 -16.69 13.85 4.45
C ASP A 64 -15.89 14.31 3.21
N SER A 65 -15.12 15.38 3.34
CA SER A 65 -14.31 15.93 2.26
C SER A 65 -12.81 15.74 2.52
N VAL A 66 -12.04 15.67 1.44
CA VAL A 66 -10.58 15.62 1.49
C VAL A 66 -10.05 16.90 0.87
N ARG A 67 -9.20 17.62 1.62
CA ARG A 67 -8.49 18.79 1.13
C ARG A 67 -7.02 18.46 0.92
N PHE A 68 -6.46 19.00 -0.16
CA PHE A 68 -5.06 18.81 -0.50
C PHE A 68 -4.25 20.09 -0.26
N ASP A 69 -3.21 19.98 0.55
CA ASP A 69 -2.12 20.94 0.63
C ASP A 69 -1.14 20.64 -0.51
N THR A 70 -0.97 21.61 -1.41
CA THR A 70 -0.07 21.49 -2.57
C THR A 70 1.37 21.85 -2.24
N GLN A 71 1.64 22.30 -1.01
CA GLN A 71 2.97 22.69 -0.54
C GLN A 71 3.52 21.68 0.50
N ALA A 72 2.82 20.58 0.73
CA ALA A 72 3.27 19.55 1.67
C ALA A 72 4.50 18.79 1.16
N ARG A 73 5.28 18.26 2.10
CA ARG A 73 6.58 17.61 1.86
C ARG A 73 6.54 16.56 0.75
N ASP A 74 5.52 15.70 0.75
CA ASP A 74 5.40 14.55 -0.16
C ASP A 74 4.31 14.75 -1.22
N THR A 75 4.05 16.01 -1.62
CA THR A 75 3.09 16.35 -2.68
C THR A 75 3.36 15.59 -3.99
N THR A 76 4.62 15.55 -4.44
CA THR A 76 5.00 14.82 -5.67
C THR A 76 4.71 13.33 -5.56
N LEU A 77 4.92 12.73 -4.39
CA LEU A 77 4.63 11.30 -4.16
C LEU A 77 3.13 11.04 -4.22
N ARG A 78 2.31 11.86 -3.57
CA ARG A 78 0.84 11.77 -3.65
C ARG A 78 0.38 11.84 -5.11
N ASP A 79 0.85 12.81 -5.86
CA ASP A 79 0.44 13.02 -7.25
C ASP A 79 0.84 11.83 -8.13
N ALA A 80 2.03 11.24 -7.91
CA ALA A 80 2.46 10.02 -8.59
C ALA A 80 1.55 8.82 -8.28
N ILE A 81 1.14 8.65 -7.02
CA ILE A 81 0.22 7.57 -6.61
C ILE A 81 -1.16 7.75 -7.28
N MET A 82 -1.69 8.97 -7.29
CA MET A 82 -3.04 9.27 -7.80
C MET A 82 -3.13 9.26 -9.32
N THR A 83 -2.05 9.62 -10.02
CA THR A 83 -1.98 9.58 -11.49
C THR A 83 -1.67 8.18 -12.01
N ALA A 84 -0.87 7.38 -11.28
CA ALA A 84 -0.56 5.99 -11.65
C ALA A 84 -1.80 5.08 -11.74
N TRP A 85 -2.90 5.47 -11.10
CA TRP A 85 -4.19 4.76 -11.17
C TRP A 85 -5.05 5.16 -12.38
N ARG A 86 -4.80 6.32 -13.01
CA ARG A 86 -5.61 6.83 -14.13
C ARG A 86 -5.08 6.42 -15.51
N ALA A 87 -3.81 6.06 -15.61
CA ALA A 87 -3.16 5.67 -16.87
C ALA A 87 -3.22 4.15 -17.13
N ARG A 88 -4.11 3.43 -16.44
CA ARG A 88 -4.21 1.97 -16.50
C ARG A 88 -5.65 1.52 -16.66
#